data_AF-R7SCT7-F1
#
_entry.id   AF-R7SCT7-F1
#
_cell.length_a   1.000
_cell.length_b   1.000
_cell.length_c   1.000
_cell.angle_alpha   90.00
_cell.angle_beta   90.00
_cell.angle_gamma   90.00
#
_symmetry.space_group_name_H-M   'P 1'
#
loop_
_entity.id
_entity.type
_entity.pdbx_description
1 polymer ?
#
loop_
_entity_poly.entity_id
_entity_poly.type
_entity_poly.pdbx_seq_one_letter_code
_entity_poly.pdbx_strand_id
1 'polypeptide(L)'
;ETERREFFERHGVRWTELARLPYFDLVRQSIIDPMHNLILGIVKTQWYDRWIKTSTLRASTTTQTRELDILHKFLAKFEVPSWTGKLPPRVGEPAGGSLTADEYKFATTVAWPIMVSALLLVQVERATLTSIKIPILWDLSLDEARAEHQTSLNSYPARLDKYEKELAMWKAENPAGSSTTGKRQRKGKSEPSKPQAPRLRMQADEPANFLRLSCALKLFCSSSLYGTDALKPNFHWAVHLSDQIRDFGPVYNFWAFLSERLNKVLKSFNVNNWTGGQVEISMMREFSR
;
A
#
# COMPACT_ATOMS: atom_id res chain seq x y z
N GLU A 1 -37.45 6.19 12.00
CA GLU A 1 -36.66 6.19 10.74
C GLU A 1 -35.92 7.51 10.55
N THR A 2 -36.57 8.65 10.84
CA THR A 2 -35.96 9.99 10.93
C THR A 2 -34.76 10.07 11.87
N GLU A 3 -34.87 9.60 13.13
CA GLU A 3 -33.76 9.58 14.09
C GLU A 3 -32.53 8.81 13.58
N ARG A 4 -32.75 7.74 12.81
CA ARG A 4 -31.67 6.92 12.24
C ARG A 4 -30.91 7.68 11.15
N ARG A 5 -31.62 8.45 10.33
CA ARG A 5 -31.04 9.29 9.28
C ARG A 5 -30.29 10.48 9.88
N GLU A 6 -30.88 11.15 10.88
CA GLU A 6 -30.23 12.25 11.59
C GLU A 6 -28.95 11.80 12.31
N PHE A 7 -28.98 10.62 12.94
CA PHE A 7 -27.78 10.05 13.56
C PHE A 7 -26.68 9.79 12.52
N PHE A 8 -27.03 9.24 11.35
CA PHE A 8 -26.07 9.02 10.27
C PHE A 8 -25.51 10.34 9.71
N GLU A 9 -26.34 11.36 9.50
CA GLU A 9 -25.89 12.67 9.01
C GLU A 9 -24.96 13.36 10.02
N ARG A 10 -25.23 13.21 11.32
CA ARG A 10 -24.44 13.85 12.39
C ARG A 10 -23.12 13.14 12.67
N HIS A 11 -23.10 11.81 12.64
CA HIS A 11 -21.98 11.00 13.11
C HIS A 11 -21.27 10.19 12.02
N GLY A 12 -21.86 10.08 10.82
CA GLY A 12 -21.33 9.27 9.72
C GLY A 12 -21.40 7.75 9.94
N VAL A 13 -22.04 7.30 11.03
CA VAL A 13 -22.16 5.88 11.40
C VAL A 13 -23.60 5.41 11.21
N ARG A 14 -23.76 4.21 10.65
CA ARG A 14 -25.10 3.60 10.49
C ARG A 14 -25.70 3.33 11.87
N TRP A 15 -26.94 3.75 12.05
CA TRP A 15 -27.65 3.54 13.30
C TRP A 15 -27.81 2.04 13.62
N THR A 16 -27.54 1.67 14.86
CA THR A 16 -27.79 0.34 15.42
C THR A 16 -28.43 0.48 16.80
N GLU A 17 -29.06 -0.58 17.32
CA GLU A 17 -29.63 -0.55 18.68
C GLU A 17 -28.58 -0.26 19.77
N LEU A 18 -27.31 -0.56 19.49
CA LEU A 18 -26.20 -0.23 20.38
C LEU A 18 -26.01 1.29 20.55
N ALA A 19 -26.46 2.11 19.59
CA ALA A 19 -26.42 3.57 19.67
C ALA A 19 -27.29 4.13 20.81
N ARG A 20 -28.21 3.34 21.37
CA ARG A 20 -29.06 3.73 22.51
C ARG A 20 -28.32 3.68 23.84
N LEU A 21 -27.21 2.95 23.91
CA LEU A 21 -26.50 2.71 25.16
C LEU A 21 -25.66 3.95 25.49
N PRO A 22 -25.92 4.67 26.60
CA PRO A 22 -25.23 5.92 26.92
C PRO A 22 -23.72 5.76 27.14
N TYR A 23 -23.29 4.53 27.47
CA TYR A 23 -21.90 4.16 27.69
C TYR A 23 -21.19 3.60 26.45
N PHE A 24 -21.93 3.40 25.34
CA PHE A 24 -21.39 2.82 24.12
C PHE A 24 -21.39 3.82 22.97
N ASP A 25 -20.24 4.45 22.73
CA ASP A 25 -20.05 5.38 21.61
C ASP A 25 -19.54 4.62 20.39
N LEU A 26 -20.44 4.34 19.44
CA LEU A 26 -20.12 3.66 18.19
C LEU A 26 -19.00 4.33 17.38
N VAL A 27 -18.86 5.66 17.46
CA VAL A 27 -17.84 6.41 16.71
C VAL A 27 -16.48 6.24 17.36
N ARG A 28 -16.41 6.34 18.70
CA ARG A 28 -15.15 6.29 19.45
C ARG A 28 -14.68 4.87 19.79
N GLN A 29 -15.60 3.95 19.99
CA GLN A 29 -15.31 2.57 20.42
C GLN A 29 -15.28 1.57 19.25
N SER A 30 -15.20 2.07 18.01
CA SER A 30 -14.88 1.25 16.84
C SER A 30 -13.37 0.95 16.81
N ILE A 31 -13.00 -0.31 17.11
CA ILE A 31 -11.60 -0.75 17.12
C ILE A 31 -11.02 -0.71 15.70
N ILE A 32 -9.88 -0.03 15.55
CA ILE A 32 -9.15 0.08 14.29
C ILE A 32 -8.07 -0.98 14.30
N ASP A 33 -8.27 -2.03 13.51
CA ASP A 33 -7.29 -3.11 13.42
C ASP A 33 -5.95 -2.62 12.84
N PRO A 34 -4.83 -2.75 13.58
CA PRO A 34 -3.52 -2.30 13.13
C PRO A 34 -3.00 -3.06 11.91
N MET A 35 -3.39 -4.33 11.72
CA MET A 35 -2.96 -5.10 10.55
C MET A 35 -3.57 -4.52 9.26
N HIS A 36 -4.89 -4.32 9.23
CA HIS A 36 -5.56 -3.72 8.08
C HIS A 36 -5.22 -2.25 7.91
N ASN A 37 -5.13 -1.50 9.01
CA ASN A 37 -4.91 -0.06 8.93
C ASN A 37 -3.47 0.31 8.62
N LEU A 38 -2.51 -0.18 9.42
CA LEU A 38 -1.10 0.19 9.26
C LEU A 38 -0.44 -0.64 8.15
N ILE A 39 -0.58 -1.97 8.19
CA ILE A 39 0.20 -2.86 7.31
C ILE A 39 -0.44 -2.95 5.91
N LEU A 40 -1.71 -3.33 5.82
CA LEU A 40 -2.39 -3.42 4.52
C LEU A 40 -2.92 -2.08 4.01
N GLY A 41 -2.98 -1.07 4.88
CA GLY A 41 -3.42 0.27 4.56
C GLY A 41 -2.25 1.16 4.20
N ILE A 42 -1.56 1.67 5.20
CA ILE A 42 -0.50 2.67 5.02
C ILE A 42 0.71 2.07 4.30
N VAL A 43 1.24 0.97 4.80
CA VAL A 43 2.47 0.33 4.29
C VAL A 43 2.28 -0.15 2.86
N LYS A 44 1.17 -0.84 2.57
CA LYS A 44 0.80 -1.22 1.20
C LYS A 44 0.63 -0.01 0.30
N THR A 45 0.05 1.09 0.79
CA THR A 45 -0.09 2.32 0.00
C THR A 45 1.29 2.88 -0.35
N GLN A 46 2.22 2.87 0.60
CA GLN A 46 3.59 3.30 0.34
C GLN A 46 4.26 2.41 -0.71
N TRP A 47 4.32 1.10 -0.45
CA TRP A 47 5.00 0.17 -1.35
C TRP A 47 4.33 0.12 -2.73
N TYR A 48 3.06 -0.21 -2.78
CA TYR A 48 2.41 -0.51 -4.04
C TYR A 48 1.93 0.74 -4.77
N ASP A 49 1.20 1.63 -4.08
CA ASP A 49 0.59 2.78 -4.76
C ASP A 49 1.57 3.93 -4.96
N ARG A 50 2.58 4.09 -4.09
CA ARG A 50 3.58 5.16 -4.21
C ARG A 50 4.89 4.70 -4.82
N TRP A 51 5.28 3.43 -4.72
CA TRP A 51 6.55 2.99 -5.30
C TRP A 51 6.42 2.14 -6.56
N ILE A 52 5.45 1.22 -6.61
CA ILE A 52 5.27 0.36 -7.79
C ILE A 52 4.45 1.07 -8.87
N LYS A 53 3.25 1.58 -8.56
CA LYS A 53 2.34 2.17 -9.57
C LYS A 53 2.87 3.44 -10.22
N THR A 54 3.58 4.27 -9.46
CA THR A 54 4.27 5.47 -9.95
C THR A 54 5.56 5.15 -10.69
N SER A 55 5.93 3.85 -10.75
CA SER A 55 7.21 3.36 -11.28
C SER A 55 8.43 3.91 -10.55
N THR A 56 8.32 4.33 -9.29
CA THR A 56 9.48 4.72 -8.47
C THR A 56 10.47 3.57 -8.34
N LEU A 57 10.00 2.32 -8.19
CA LEU A 57 10.84 1.12 -8.31
C LEU A 57 10.50 0.40 -9.61
N ARG A 58 11.48 0.20 -10.49
CA ARG A 58 11.24 -0.36 -11.82
C ARG A 58 11.76 -1.78 -11.92
N ALA A 59 10.99 -2.61 -12.63
CA ALA A 59 11.43 -3.93 -13.06
C ALA A 59 12.61 -3.80 -14.03
N SER A 60 13.52 -4.77 -14.02
CA SER A 60 14.63 -4.78 -14.98
C SER A 60 14.10 -4.91 -16.41
N THR A 61 14.81 -4.28 -17.34
CA THR A 61 14.60 -4.45 -18.77
C THR A 61 15.67 -5.38 -19.32
N THR A 62 15.43 -6.03 -20.46
CA THR A 62 16.38 -6.95 -21.11
C THR A 62 17.78 -6.35 -21.29
N THR A 63 17.86 -5.03 -21.37
CA THR A 63 19.08 -4.25 -21.60
C THR A 63 19.69 -3.62 -20.33
N GLN A 64 18.95 -3.52 -19.22
CA GLN A 64 19.40 -2.75 -18.04
C GLN A 64 18.85 -3.34 -16.74
N THR A 65 19.76 -3.62 -15.80
CA THR A 65 19.41 -3.95 -14.41
C THR A 65 18.87 -2.72 -13.71
N ARG A 66 17.71 -2.83 -13.06
CA ARG A 66 17.02 -1.72 -12.40
C ARG A 66 16.78 -1.99 -10.92
N GLU A 67 16.07 -1.09 -10.27
CA GLU A 67 15.92 -1.06 -8.82
C GLU A 67 15.36 -2.37 -8.24
N LEU A 68 14.34 -2.95 -8.89
CA LEU A 68 13.77 -4.22 -8.42
C LEU A 68 14.72 -5.40 -8.59
N ASP A 69 15.59 -5.40 -9.60
CA ASP A 69 16.59 -6.46 -9.79
C ASP A 69 17.69 -6.41 -8.71
N ILE A 70 18.09 -5.20 -8.29
CA ILE A 70 18.97 -5.03 -7.11
C ILE A 70 18.28 -5.60 -5.87
N LEU A 71 16.99 -5.32 -5.71
CA LEU A 71 16.19 -5.82 -4.60
C LEU A 71 16.07 -7.35 -4.63
N HIS A 72 15.77 -7.95 -5.78
CA HIS A 72 15.64 -9.40 -5.91
C HIS A 72 16.98 -10.12 -5.70
N LYS A 73 18.10 -9.54 -6.19
CA LYS A 73 19.45 -10.07 -5.93
C LYS A 73 19.81 -10.02 -4.46
N PHE A 74 19.42 -8.97 -3.74
CA PHE A 74 19.57 -8.91 -2.29
C PHE A 74 18.73 -9.98 -1.61
N LEU A 75 17.43 -10.08 -1.91
CA LEU A 75 16.53 -11.07 -1.32
C LEU A 75 16.95 -12.52 -1.60
N ALA A 76 17.58 -12.78 -2.75
CA ALA A 76 18.11 -14.11 -3.08
C ALA A 76 19.28 -14.53 -2.17
N LYS A 77 20.05 -13.57 -1.67
CA LYS A 77 21.20 -13.79 -0.76
C LYS A 77 20.84 -13.57 0.71
N PHE A 78 19.69 -12.97 0.99
CA PHE A 78 19.27 -12.60 2.32
C PHE A 78 18.71 -13.81 3.05
N GLU A 79 19.52 -14.38 3.94
CA GLU A 79 19.10 -15.47 4.82
C GLU A 79 18.35 -14.90 6.02
N VAL A 80 17.16 -15.43 6.27
CA VAL A 80 16.35 -15.07 7.44
C VAL A 80 15.92 -16.30 8.23
N PRO A 81 15.83 -16.18 9.56
CA PRO A 81 15.28 -17.25 10.38
C PRO A 81 13.86 -17.62 9.93
N SER A 82 13.54 -18.91 9.96
CA SER A 82 12.27 -19.47 9.47
C SER A 82 11.01 -18.87 10.09
N TRP A 83 11.12 -18.29 11.30
CA TRP A 83 10.00 -17.69 12.04
C TRP A 83 9.69 -16.25 11.64
N THR A 84 10.55 -15.58 10.86
CA THR A 84 10.45 -14.13 10.58
C THR A 84 9.59 -13.81 9.35
N GLY A 85 9.28 -14.81 8.52
CA GLY A 85 8.62 -14.65 7.22
C GLY A 85 9.63 -14.53 6.06
N LYS A 86 9.16 -14.66 4.82
CA LYS A 86 9.98 -14.57 3.60
C LYS A 86 9.22 -13.77 2.54
N LEU A 87 9.93 -12.93 1.79
CA LEU A 87 9.35 -12.20 0.67
C LEU A 87 9.35 -13.03 -0.62
N PRO A 88 8.34 -12.85 -1.49
CA PRO A 88 8.35 -13.42 -2.82
C PRO A 88 9.61 -13.00 -3.59
N PRO A 89 10.21 -13.91 -4.37
CA PRO A 89 11.48 -13.65 -5.06
C PRO A 89 11.38 -12.53 -6.10
N ARG A 90 10.18 -12.28 -6.65
CA ARG A 90 9.90 -11.22 -7.63
C ARG A 90 8.96 -10.13 -7.07
N VAL A 91 9.11 -9.80 -5.79
CA VAL A 91 8.28 -8.78 -5.14
C VAL A 91 8.32 -7.45 -5.90
N GLY A 92 7.15 -6.83 -6.09
CA GLY A 92 7.01 -5.57 -6.84
C GLY A 92 6.74 -5.74 -8.33
N GLU A 93 6.96 -6.94 -8.89
CA GLU A 93 6.58 -7.26 -10.27
C GLU A 93 5.22 -7.97 -10.31
N PRO A 94 4.46 -7.89 -11.43
CA PRO A 94 3.22 -8.64 -11.60
C PRO A 94 3.39 -10.15 -11.35
N ALA A 95 4.55 -10.70 -11.70
CA ALA A 95 4.88 -12.12 -11.49
C ALA A 95 5.08 -12.49 -10.01
N GLY A 96 5.40 -11.54 -9.13
CA GLY A 96 5.56 -11.76 -7.70
C GLY A 96 4.24 -11.77 -6.92
N GLY A 97 3.13 -11.42 -7.56
CA GLY A 97 1.82 -11.34 -6.92
C GLY A 97 1.69 -10.20 -5.91
N SER A 98 0.57 -10.21 -5.18
CA SER A 98 0.33 -9.28 -4.08
C SER A 98 0.88 -9.84 -2.78
N LEU A 99 1.54 -8.97 -2.00
CA LEU A 99 2.01 -9.33 -0.67
C LEU A 99 0.86 -9.47 0.32
N THR A 100 0.97 -10.47 1.18
CA THR A 100 0.14 -10.70 2.37
C THR A 100 0.51 -9.73 3.50
N ALA A 101 -0.35 -9.65 4.52
CA ALA A 101 -0.07 -8.80 5.69
C ALA A 101 1.23 -9.20 6.41
N ASP A 102 1.51 -10.50 6.53
CA ASP A 102 2.71 -10.98 7.22
C ASP A 102 3.98 -10.65 6.41
N GLU A 103 3.91 -10.77 5.09
CA GLU A 103 5.00 -10.36 4.20
C GLU A 103 5.24 -8.84 4.26
N TYR A 104 4.19 -8.01 4.26
CA TYR A 104 4.33 -6.56 4.43
C TYR A 104 4.91 -6.19 5.80
N LYS A 105 4.51 -6.89 6.86
CA LYS A 105 5.07 -6.72 8.21
C LYS A 105 6.57 -7.01 8.19
N PHE A 106 6.99 -8.17 7.70
CA PHE A 106 8.40 -8.53 7.58
C PHE A 106 9.18 -7.52 6.72
N ALA A 107 8.60 -7.11 5.58
CA ALA A 107 9.23 -6.16 4.67
C ALA A 107 9.51 -4.83 5.37
N THR A 108 8.55 -4.31 6.13
CA THR A 108 8.68 -3.01 6.79
C THR A 108 9.54 -3.01 8.02
N THR A 109 9.53 -4.09 8.81
CA THR A 109 10.28 -4.12 10.07
C THR A 109 11.72 -4.60 9.89
N VAL A 110 12.00 -5.35 8.82
CA VAL A 110 13.31 -6.00 8.63
C VAL A 110 13.91 -5.65 7.27
N ALA A 111 13.30 -6.10 6.17
CA ALA A 111 13.96 -6.09 4.87
C ALA A 111 14.19 -4.66 4.33
N TRP A 112 13.15 -3.85 4.21
CA TRP A 112 13.24 -2.51 3.62
C TRP A 112 14.09 -1.53 4.44
N PRO A 113 14.04 -1.47 5.78
CA PRO A 113 14.95 -0.62 6.55
C PRO A 113 16.44 -0.89 6.27
N ILE A 114 16.82 -2.16 6.14
CA ILE A 114 18.20 -2.57 5.83
C ILE A 114 18.57 -2.16 4.40
N MET A 115 17.62 -2.23 3.46
CA MET A 115 17.86 -1.95 2.05
C MET A 115 17.80 -0.46 1.69
N VAL A 116 17.04 0.34 2.44
CA VAL A 116 16.75 1.76 2.13
C VAL A 116 17.67 2.73 2.90
N SER A 117 18.36 2.30 3.96
CA SER A 117 19.06 3.24 4.85
C SER A 117 20.42 2.78 5.37
N ALA A 118 21.45 3.56 5.05
CA ALA A 118 22.69 3.65 5.82
C ALA A 118 22.72 4.89 6.75
N LEU A 119 21.61 5.59 6.99
CA LEU A 119 21.61 6.83 7.80
C LEU A 119 21.96 6.60 9.28
N LEU A 120 21.96 5.35 9.76
CA LEU A 120 22.44 4.99 11.10
C LEU A 120 23.97 4.77 11.19
N LEU A 121 24.69 4.79 10.06
CA LEU A 121 26.15 4.59 10.03
C LEU A 121 26.94 5.88 9.80
N VAL A 122 26.29 7.05 9.81
CA VAL A 122 26.99 8.35 9.70
C VAL A 122 27.76 8.73 10.99
N GLN A 123 27.74 7.89 12.03
CA GLN A 123 28.56 8.06 13.24
C GLN A 123 29.61 6.97 13.50
N VAL A 124 29.74 5.99 12.62
CA VAL A 124 30.81 4.99 12.75
C VAL A 124 31.80 5.22 11.62
N GLU A 125 33.01 5.62 12.01
CA GLU A 125 34.13 5.97 11.15
C GLU A 125 34.27 5.06 9.92
N ARG A 126 34.50 5.71 8.78
CA ARG A 126 34.98 5.13 7.53
C ARG A 126 36.31 4.38 7.78
N ALA A 127 36.28 3.13 8.22
CA ALA A 127 37.49 2.30 8.19
C ALA A 127 37.30 0.77 8.18
N THR A 128 36.18 0.18 8.64
CA THR A 128 36.19 -1.28 8.97
C THR A 128 35.05 -2.15 8.45
N LEU A 129 34.37 -1.79 7.36
CA LEU A 129 33.36 -2.66 6.73
C LEU A 129 33.55 -2.78 5.20
N THR A 130 34.68 -3.34 4.78
CA THR A 130 34.99 -3.62 3.36
C THR A 130 34.39 -4.92 2.81
N SER A 131 33.53 -5.64 3.55
CA SER A 131 32.96 -6.92 3.08
C SER A 131 31.42 -6.99 3.00
N ILE A 132 30.69 -5.98 3.48
CA ILE A 132 29.21 -5.95 3.37
C ILE A 132 28.80 -4.76 2.52
N LYS A 133 28.77 -4.96 1.19
CA LYS A 133 28.20 -4.00 0.23
C LYS A 133 26.67 -4.06 0.34
N ILE A 134 26.09 -3.36 1.32
CA ILE A 134 24.65 -3.12 1.36
C ILE A 134 24.33 -2.17 0.19
N PRO A 135 23.53 -2.58 -0.81
CA PRO A 135 23.21 -1.73 -1.93
C PRO A 135 22.24 -0.64 -1.48
N ILE A 136 22.71 0.60 -1.43
CA ILE A 136 21.87 1.76 -1.12
C ILE A 136 21.07 2.08 -2.39
N LEU A 137 19.91 1.46 -2.52
CA LEU A 137 19.06 1.56 -3.72
C LEU A 137 18.81 3.00 -4.15
N TRP A 138 18.66 3.90 -3.17
CA TRP A 138 18.37 5.29 -3.45
C TRP A 138 19.58 6.07 -3.94
N ASP A 139 20.73 5.92 -3.29
CA ASP A 139 21.97 6.61 -3.69
C ASP A 139 22.45 6.13 -5.07
N LEU A 140 22.22 4.86 -5.41
CA LEU A 140 22.59 4.29 -6.71
C LEU A 140 21.72 4.81 -7.87
N SER A 141 20.46 5.17 -7.61
CA SER A 141 19.48 5.48 -8.66
C SER A 141 18.98 6.92 -8.66
N LEU A 142 19.36 7.74 -7.66
CA LEU A 142 18.93 9.13 -7.53
C LEU A 142 19.39 10.00 -8.71
N ASP A 143 20.66 9.89 -9.10
CA ASP A 143 21.23 10.72 -10.18
C ASP A 143 20.64 10.33 -11.54
N GLU A 144 20.41 9.04 -11.77
CA GLU A 144 19.70 8.56 -12.96
C GLU A 144 18.25 9.08 -12.99
N ALA A 145 17.54 9.02 -11.86
CA ALA A 145 16.17 9.54 -11.78
C ALA A 145 16.08 11.05 -12.04
N ARG A 146 17.06 11.83 -11.58
CA ARG A 146 17.16 13.28 -11.88
C ARG A 146 17.40 13.55 -13.36
N ALA A 147 18.29 12.80 -13.99
CA ALA A 147 18.58 12.92 -15.43
C ALA A 147 17.36 12.55 -16.30
N GLU A 148 16.65 11.48 -15.94
CA GLU A 148 15.40 11.07 -16.61
C GLU A 148 14.30 12.12 -16.46
N HIS A 149 14.16 12.70 -15.26
CA HIS A 149 13.19 13.76 -15.02
C HIS A 149 13.45 14.99 -15.89
N GLN A 150 14.70 15.43 -15.99
CA GLN A 150 15.09 16.55 -16.85
C GLN A 150 14.79 16.27 -18.33
N THR A 151 15.08 15.05 -18.79
CA THR A 151 14.77 14.61 -20.15
C THR A 151 13.26 14.59 -20.42
N SER A 152 12.48 14.13 -19.42
CA SER A 152 11.02 14.09 -19.50
C SER A 152 10.39 15.49 -19.48
N LEU A 153 10.97 16.43 -18.72
CA LEU A 153 10.61 17.86 -18.72
C LEU A 153 10.82 18.48 -20.10
N ASN A 154 11.98 18.25 -20.71
CA ASN A 154 12.32 18.81 -22.02
C ASN A 154 11.40 18.27 -23.13
N SER A 155 10.97 17.00 -23.04
CA SER A 155 10.10 16.36 -24.04
C SER A 155 8.60 16.52 -23.77
N TYR A 156 8.20 16.99 -22.59
CA TYR A 156 6.78 17.13 -22.21
C TYR A 156 5.98 18.11 -23.08
N PRO A 157 6.48 19.31 -23.41
CA PRO A 157 5.76 20.25 -24.28
C PRO A 157 5.43 19.65 -25.65
N ALA A 158 6.39 18.93 -26.25
CA ALA A 158 6.19 18.26 -27.53
C ALA A 158 5.14 17.13 -27.45
N ARG A 159 5.10 16.38 -26.34
CA ARG A 159 4.07 15.37 -26.10
C ARG A 159 2.68 15.97 -25.90
N LEU A 160 2.58 17.13 -25.26
CA LEU A 160 1.34 17.89 -25.08
C LEU A 160 0.80 18.39 -26.43
N ASP A 161 1.64 19.03 -27.24
CA ASP A 161 1.26 19.51 -28.57
C ASP A 161 0.80 18.37 -29.49
N LYS A 162 1.50 17.23 -29.44
CA LYS A 162 1.08 16.01 -30.15
C LYS A 162 -0.30 15.51 -29.68
N TYR A 163 -0.51 15.47 -28.36
CA TYR A 163 -1.80 15.06 -27.79
C TYR A 163 -2.93 16.01 -28.19
N GLU A 164 -2.71 17.32 -28.18
CA GLU A 164 -3.72 18.31 -28.58
C GLU A 164 -4.11 18.15 -30.05
N LYS A 165 -3.13 17.90 -30.93
CA LYS A 165 -3.38 17.58 -32.35
C LYS A 165 -4.15 16.28 -32.52
N GLU A 166 -3.78 15.22 -31.81
CA GLU A 166 -4.48 13.94 -31.84
C GLU A 166 -5.91 14.02 -31.30
N LEU A 167 -6.12 14.79 -30.23
CA LEU A 167 -7.44 15.05 -29.66
C LEU A 167 -8.32 15.85 -30.62
N ALA A 168 -7.76 16.86 -31.30
CA ALA A 168 -8.48 17.63 -32.30
C ALA A 168 -8.91 16.75 -33.49
N MET A 169 -8.01 15.89 -33.99
CA MET A 169 -8.34 14.93 -35.05
C MET A 169 -9.42 13.93 -34.61
N TRP A 170 -9.31 13.38 -33.40
CA TRP A 170 -10.31 12.45 -32.88
C TRP A 170 -11.68 13.10 -32.68
N LYS A 171 -11.73 14.35 -32.20
CA LYS A 171 -12.97 15.13 -32.08
C LYS A 171 -13.59 15.49 -33.44
N ALA A 172 -12.77 15.72 -34.46
CA ALA A 172 -13.24 15.95 -35.83
C ALA A 172 -13.83 14.67 -36.47
N GLU A 173 -13.24 13.50 -36.19
CA GLU A 173 -13.76 12.20 -36.62
C GLU A 173 -15.00 11.74 -35.82
N ASN A 174 -15.19 12.25 -34.60
CA ASN A 174 -16.30 11.90 -33.70
C ASN A 174 -17.00 13.17 -33.16
N PRO A 175 -17.77 13.90 -33.99
CA PRO A 175 -18.56 15.03 -33.51
C PRO A 175 -19.57 14.56 -32.45
N ALA A 176 -19.65 15.27 -31.33
CA ALA A 176 -20.50 14.94 -30.21
C ALA A 176 -21.98 14.81 -30.65
N GLY A 177 -22.49 13.57 -30.70
CA GLY A 177 -23.88 13.32 -31.10
C GLY A 177 -24.30 11.86 -31.33
N SER A 178 -23.40 10.89 -31.54
CA SER A 178 -23.83 9.49 -31.74
C SER A 178 -23.91 8.71 -30.43
N SER A 179 -24.96 8.94 -29.64
CA SER A 179 -25.35 8.01 -28.57
C SER A 179 -26.01 6.78 -29.20
N THR A 180 -25.24 5.75 -29.56
CA THR A 180 -25.79 4.41 -29.79
C THR A 180 -25.55 3.53 -28.59
N THR A 181 -26.55 3.49 -27.72
CA THR A 181 -26.74 2.50 -26.67
C THR A 181 -26.82 1.11 -27.30
N GLY A 182 -25.90 0.21 -26.92
CA GLY A 182 -26.03 -1.22 -27.14
C GLY A 182 -25.83 -1.73 -28.58
N LYS A 183 -24.58 -1.81 -29.04
CA LYS A 183 -24.13 -2.85 -30.00
C LYS A 183 -22.60 -2.96 -29.97
N ARG A 184 -22.10 -4.20 -29.99
CA ARG A 184 -20.67 -4.61 -30.02
C ARG A 184 -19.78 -3.55 -30.68
N GLN A 185 -18.86 -2.97 -29.91
CA GLN A 185 -17.88 -1.99 -30.41
C GLN A 185 -17.11 -2.58 -31.60
N ARG A 186 -17.37 -2.02 -32.78
CA ARG A 186 -16.44 -2.08 -33.91
C ARG A 186 -15.16 -1.38 -33.44
N LYS A 187 -14.00 -1.99 -33.70
CA LYS A 187 -12.65 -1.57 -33.27
C LYS A 187 -12.25 -0.22 -33.91
N GLY A 188 -12.90 0.88 -33.50
CA GLY A 188 -12.51 2.25 -33.82
C GLY A 188 -11.39 2.74 -32.89
N LYS A 189 -10.61 3.74 -33.32
CA LYS A 189 -9.52 4.32 -32.52
C LYS A 189 -10.11 4.92 -31.22
N SER A 190 -9.58 4.49 -30.07
CA SER A 190 -9.93 5.02 -28.76
C SER A 190 -9.52 6.49 -28.62
N GLU A 191 -10.21 7.25 -27.77
CA GLU A 191 -9.85 8.62 -27.43
C GLU A 191 -8.37 8.69 -26.97
N PRO A 192 -7.57 9.64 -27.50
CA PRO A 192 -6.18 9.77 -27.09
C PRO A 192 -6.08 10.11 -25.60
N SER A 193 -5.12 9.49 -24.90
CA SER A 193 -4.90 9.70 -23.46
C SER A 193 -4.01 10.92 -23.19
N LYS A 194 -4.42 11.81 -22.28
CA LYS A 194 -3.63 12.98 -21.92
C LYS A 194 -2.25 12.57 -21.36
N PRO A 195 -1.13 13.14 -21.87
CA PRO A 195 0.20 12.87 -21.34
C PRO A 195 0.31 13.39 -19.91
N GLN A 196 0.76 12.52 -19.00
CA GLN A 196 0.99 12.89 -17.60
C GLN A 196 2.17 13.86 -17.49
N ALA A 197 2.04 14.87 -16.63
CA ALA A 197 3.12 15.79 -16.33
C ALA A 197 4.35 15.02 -15.82
N PRO A 198 5.57 15.37 -16.27
CA PRO A 198 6.79 14.80 -15.76
C PRO A 198 6.88 15.06 -14.26
N ARG A 199 7.11 14.00 -13.49
CA ARG A 199 7.27 14.03 -12.04
C ARG A 199 8.62 13.43 -11.71
N LEU A 200 9.32 14.02 -10.75
CA LEU A 200 10.58 13.47 -10.27
C LEU A 200 10.29 12.14 -9.59
N ARG A 201 10.88 11.07 -10.13
CA ARG A 201 10.60 9.69 -9.74
C ARG A 201 11.17 9.34 -8.36
N MET A 202 12.29 9.96 -7.98
CA MET A 202 12.99 9.75 -6.70
C MET A 202 13.42 11.10 -6.12
N GLN A 203 13.00 11.43 -4.91
CA GLN A 203 13.45 12.62 -4.18
C GLN A 203 14.59 12.28 -3.23
N ALA A 204 15.54 13.19 -3.02
CA ALA A 204 16.73 12.91 -2.20
C ALA A 204 16.42 12.69 -0.72
N ASP A 205 15.34 13.31 -0.25
CA ASP A 205 14.83 13.17 1.10
C ASP A 205 13.92 11.95 1.27
N GLU A 206 13.52 11.23 0.21
CA GLU A 206 12.66 10.04 0.33
C GLU A 206 13.20 8.93 1.24
N PRO A 207 14.51 8.61 1.29
CA PRO A 207 15.05 7.61 2.23
C PRO A 207 14.99 8.11 3.66
N ALA A 208 15.39 9.35 3.89
CA ALA A 208 15.26 10.01 5.18
C ALA A 208 13.79 10.12 5.59
N ASN A 209 12.89 10.39 4.65
CA ASN A 209 11.44 10.47 4.84
C ASN A 209 10.80 9.10 4.98
N PHE A 210 11.35 8.02 4.43
CA PHE A 210 10.88 6.65 4.63
C PHE A 210 11.33 6.12 5.99
N LEU A 211 12.55 6.44 6.42
CA LEU A 211 13.01 6.17 7.78
C LEU A 211 12.32 7.04 8.80
N ARG A 212 12.11 8.32 8.46
CA ARG A 212 11.27 9.22 9.22
C ARG A 212 9.83 8.77 9.14
N LEU A 213 9.32 8.12 8.09
CA LEU A 213 7.96 7.56 8.00
C LEU A 213 7.87 6.30 8.85
N SER A 214 8.88 5.43 8.84
CA SER A 214 9.04 4.34 9.81
C SER A 214 9.07 4.88 11.24
N CYS A 215 9.79 5.98 11.45
CA CYS A 215 9.89 6.70 12.71
C CYS A 215 8.69 7.63 12.96
N ALA A 216 7.83 7.94 11.97
CA ALA A 216 6.73 8.93 12.02
C ALA A 216 5.35 8.24 12.01
N LEU A 217 5.29 7.01 11.50
CA LEU A 217 4.31 6.00 11.88
C LEU A 217 4.51 5.58 13.34
N LYS A 218 5.75 5.68 13.85
CA LYS A 218 6.05 5.73 15.29
C LYS A 218 5.79 7.12 15.91
N LEU A 219 6.08 8.18 15.15
CA LEU A 219 5.90 9.62 15.33
C LEU A 219 4.54 10.14 15.79
N PHE A 220 3.58 9.99 14.87
CA PHE A 220 2.48 10.94 14.84
C PHE A 220 1.24 10.58 14.07
N CYS A 221 1.27 10.00 12.87
CA CYS A 221 0.15 10.32 11.95
C CYS A 221 0.16 11.83 11.63
N SER A 222 1.33 12.36 11.22
CA SER A 222 1.51 13.77 10.84
C SER A 222 1.59 13.87 9.31
N SER A 223 0.74 14.75 8.77
CA SER A 223 0.23 14.81 7.40
C SER A 223 1.17 15.35 6.30
N SER A 224 2.49 15.46 6.51
CA SER A 224 3.33 16.33 5.65
C SER A 224 4.04 15.67 4.46
N LEU A 225 4.01 14.34 4.29
CA LEU A 225 4.94 13.68 3.36
C LEU A 225 4.45 13.54 1.90
N TYR A 226 3.16 13.35 1.66
CA TYR A 226 2.67 12.95 0.31
C TYR A 226 1.67 13.92 -0.33
N GLY A 227 1.39 15.05 0.33
CA GLY A 227 0.31 15.97 -0.07
C GLY A 227 -1.09 15.38 0.18
N THR A 228 -2.12 16.21 0.03
CA THR A 228 -3.51 15.84 0.32
C THR A 228 -4.05 14.74 -0.59
N ASP A 229 -3.61 14.69 -1.85
CA ASP A 229 -4.11 13.76 -2.86
C ASP A 229 -3.67 12.30 -2.62
N ALA A 230 -2.65 12.11 -1.79
CA ALA A 230 -2.15 10.80 -1.41
C ALA A 230 -2.68 10.33 -0.05
N LEU A 231 -3.39 11.19 0.69
CA LEU A 231 -3.99 10.83 1.96
C LEU A 231 -5.17 9.88 1.72
N LYS A 232 -5.11 8.73 2.39
CA LYS A 232 -6.21 7.78 2.49
C LYS A 232 -6.84 7.85 3.88
N PRO A 233 -8.10 7.40 4.05
CA PRO A 233 -8.74 7.31 5.35
C PRO A 233 -7.90 6.59 6.40
N ASN A 234 -7.14 5.57 6.00
CA ASN A 234 -6.26 4.81 6.89
C ASN A 234 -5.20 5.66 7.59
N PHE A 235 -4.73 6.75 6.96
CA PHE A 235 -3.80 7.70 7.59
C PHE A 235 -4.48 8.49 8.71
N HIS A 236 -5.75 8.85 8.53
CA HIS A 236 -6.54 9.48 9.60
C HIS A 236 -6.83 8.49 10.72
N TRP A 237 -7.21 7.25 10.38
CA TRP A 237 -7.50 6.21 11.36
C TRP A 237 -6.29 5.82 12.21
N ALA A 238 -5.07 5.93 11.66
CA ALA A 238 -3.87 5.70 12.44
C ALA A 238 -3.73 6.67 13.62
N VAL A 239 -4.26 7.91 13.51
CA VAL A 239 -4.19 8.94 14.58
C VAL A 239 -4.84 8.43 15.86
N HIS A 240 -5.95 7.70 15.73
CA HIS A 240 -6.73 7.17 16.85
C HIS A 240 -6.09 5.95 17.50
N LEU A 241 -5.07 5.35 16.87
CA LEU A 241 -4.50 4.11 17.37
C LEU A 241 -3.80 4.29 18.72
N SER A 242 -3.25 5.48 18.99
CA SER A 242 -2.61 5.74 20.30
C SER A 242 -3.62 5.69 21.45
N ASP A 243 -4.83 6.20 21.24
CA ASP A 243 -5.90 6.16 22.24
C ASP A 243 -6.43 4.72 22.40
N GLN A 244 -6.55 3.99 21.29
CA GLN A 244 -6.94 2.58 21.35
C GLN A 244 -5.94 1.69 22.06
N ILE A 245 -4.64 1.98 21.98
CA ILE A 245 -3.63 1.23 22.75
C ILE A 245 -3.77 1.53 24.26
N ARG A 246 -4.17 2.75 24.63
CA ARG A 246 -4.44 3.10 26.03
C ARG A 246 -5.70 2.40 26.55
N ASP A 247 -6.73 2.33 25.72
CA ASP A 247 -8.04 1.78 26.10
C ASP A 247 -8.08 0.23 26.07
N PHE A 248 -7.48 -0.39 25.05
CA PHE A 248 -7.58 -1.84 24.78
C PHE A 248 -6.27 -2.61 25.06
N GLY A 249 -5.21 -1.90 25.47
CA GLY A 249 -3.91 -2.48 25.77
C GLY A 249 -3.02 -2.66 24.52
N PRO A 250 -2.00 -3.53 24.58
CA PRO A 250 -1.05 -3.71 23.48
C PRO A 250 -1.73 -4.08 22.15
N VAL A 251 -1.18 -3.58 21.04
CA VAL A 251 -1.64 -3.85 19.66
C VAL A 251 -1.90 -5.34 19.39
N TYR A 252 -1.10 -6.22 19.97
CA TYR A 252 -1.23 -7.67 19.79
C TYR A 252 -2.55 -8.26 20.33
N ASN A 253 -3.25 -7.54 21.23
CA ASN A 253 -4.52 -7.99 21.81
C ASN A 253 -5.69 -7.86 20.85
N PHE A 254 -5.65 -6.87 19.94
CA PHE A 254 -6.78 -6.53 19.08
C PHE A 254 -6.43 -6.52 17.59
N TRP A 255 -5.22 -6.93 17.21
CA TRP A 255 -4.87 -7.08 15.81
C TRP A 255 -5.52 -8.33 15.17
N ALA A 256 -5.84 -8.25 13.88
CA ALA A 256 -6.60 -9.28 13.19
C ALA A 256 -5.78 -10.49 12.73
N PHE A 257 -4.45 -10.51 12.93
CA PHE A 257 -3.59 -11.62 12.48
C PHE A 257 -4.04 -12.98 13.02
N LEU A 258 -4.39 -13.04 14.31
CA LEU A 258 -4.84 -14.27 14.94
C LEU A 258 -6.19 -14.70 14.37
N SER A 259 -7.17 -13.80 14.33
CA SER A 259 -8.51 -14.08 13.80
C SER A 259 -8.47 -14.48 12.33
N GLU A 260 -7.63 -13.86 11.49
CA GLU A 260 -7.48 -14.25 10.10
C GLU A 260 -6.84 -15.63 9.93
N ARG A 261 -5.84 -15.95 10.77
CA ARG A 261 -5.22 -17.28 10.78
C ARG A 261 -6.24 -18.33 11.19
N LEU A 262 -7.03 -18.07 12.23
CA LEU A 262 -8.12 -18.94 12.66
C LEU A 262 -9.18 -19.09 11.56
N ASN A 263 -9.56 -18.01 10.88
CA ASN A 263 -10.46 -18.06 9.73
C ASN A 263 -9.90 -18.93 8.60
N LYS A 264 -8.59 -18.87 8.34
CA LYS A 264 -7.93 -19.74 7.34
C LYS A 264 -7.97 -21.21 7.77
N VAL A 265 -7.73 -21.49 9.05
CA VAL A 265 -7.85 -22.85 9.61
C VAL A 265 -9.29 -23.35 9.47
N LEU A 266 -10.27 -22.53 9.86
CA LEU A 266 -11.69 -22.84 9.71
C LEU A 266 -12.07 -23.15 8.25
N LYS A 267 -11.62 -22.33 7.30
CA LYS A 267 -11.85 -22.56 5.87
C LYS A 267 -11.14 -23.81 5.31
N SER A 268 -10.08 -24.27 5.96
CA SER A 268 -9.34 -25.45 5.52
C SER A 268 -9.93 -26.77 6.00
N PHE A 269 -10.86 -26.74 6.95
CA PHE A 269 -11.55 -27.94 7.37
C PHE A 269 -12.41 -28.48 6.23
N ASN A 270 -12.23 -29.78 5.95
CA ASN A 270 -13.12 -30.47 5.04
C ASN A 270 -14.49 -30.64 5.71
N VAL A 271 -15.47 -29.86 5.25
CA VAL A 271 -16.85 -29.94 5.71
C VAL A 271 -17.65 -31.05 5.01
N ASN A 272 -17.05 -31.85 4.12
CA ASN A 272 -17.73 -32.90 3.34
C ASN A 272 -19.03 -32.41 2.65
N ASN A 273 -19.07 -31.15 2.21
CA ASN A 273 -20.25 -30.47 1.67
C ASN A 273 -21.47 -30.43 2.62
N TRP A 274 -21.26 -30.57 3.92
CA TRP A 274 -22.31 -30.37 4.91
C TRP A 274 -22.67 -28.88 4.92
N THR A 275 -23.92 -28.60 4.59
CA THR A 275 -24.50 -27.25 4.49
C THR A 275 -25.69 -27.13 5.43
N GLY A 276 -26.22 -25.91 5.60
CA GLY A 276 -27.44 -25.70 6.38
C GLY A 276 -27.26 -25.72 7.90
N GLY A 277 -26.10 -25.27 8.42
CA GLY A 277 -25.92 -25.04 9.86
C GLY A 277 -25.43 -26.26 10.66
N GLN A 278 -25.23 -27.42 10.03
CA GLN A 278 -24.91 -28.67 10.74
C GLN A 278 -23.51 -28.65 11.38
N VAL A 279 -22.54 -27.98 10.74
CA VAL A 279 -21.18 -27.83 11.26
C VAL A 279 -21.17 -26.87 12.45
N GLU A 280 -21.93 -25.78 12.34
CA GLU A 280 -22.11 -24.75 13.37
C GLU A 280 -22.77 -25.33 14.63
N ILE A 281 -23.79 -26.18 14.48
CA ILE A 281 -24.43 -26.88 15.61
C ILE A 281 -23.44 -27.83 16.30
N SER A 282 -22.65 -28.56 15.53
CA SER A 282 -21.65 -29.50 16.06
C SER A 282 -20.55 -28.76 16.83
N MET A 283 -20.03 -27.66 16.28
CA MET A 283 -19.07 -26.79 16.96
C MET A 283 -19.67 -26.16 18.24
N MET A 284 -20.92 -25.67 18.18
CA MET A 284 -21.58 -25.09 19.35
C MET A 284 -21.73 -26.12 20.48
N ARG A 285 -22.16 -27.35 20.17
CA ARG A 285 -22.31 -28.42 21.17
C ARG A 285 -21.00 -28.84 21.83
N GLU A 286 -19.89 -28.80 21.09
CA GLU A 286 -18.59 -29.20 21.61
C GLU A 286 -17.91 -28.09 22.41
N PHE A 287 -17.96 -26.84 21.91
CA PHE A 287 -17.18 -25.72 22.47
C PHE A 287 -17.97 -24.78 23.39
N SER A 288 -19.32 -24.85 23.42
CA SER A 288 -20.14 -24.00 24.32
C SER A 288 -20.50 -24.70 25.63
N ARG A 289 -19.65 -25.59 26.13
CA ARG A 289 -19.79 -26.18 27.47
C ARG A 289 -19.41 -25.20 28.56
#